data_AF-A0A8S3RB54-F1
#
_entry.id   AF-A0A8S3RB54-F1
#
_cell.length_a   1.000
_cell.length_b   1.000
_cell.length_c   1.000
_cell.angle_alpha   90.00
_cell.angle_beta   90.00
_cell.angle_gamma   90.00
#
_symmetry.space_group_name_H-M   'P 1'
#
loop_
_entity.id
_entity.type
_entity.pdbx_description
1 polymer ?
#
loop_
_entity_poly.entity_id
_entity_poly.type
_entity_poly.pdbx_seq_one_letter_code
_entity_poly.pdbx_strand_id
1 'polypeptide(L)'
;MDETLVEVGGHDNEIFLDLSKRERLEYKCSICRLILNQPQQCCNGHLYCLSCVKEWTKRGNKTCPTCGAHATYSDNTDLRNIIESKYVRCESSMCAWKGRLERLKHHVADSHHSSDSSVSTERDSFSTDDLIEYHKVANEVHKIHHLKKEVVQRRIKKMEKIKRQNVLDRQSAQTLPPLACLESNTSRSDYYRQRLKTDINDCIAGKRTNCKDWKILKMEITRKKLEQIESRKVAERHSLYRKIHDIEQKQQENRYNSEQRILQIERKMREEKDAFQRKLSAKERKNKDGHATWQRHISVIKVKMKNDKMTPHNMKSTIKP
;
A
#
# COMPACT_ATOMS: atom_id res chain seq x y z
N MET A 1 4.32 -33.37 -18.97
CA MET A 1 3.97 -32.23 -18.11
C MET A 1 3.13 -32.82 -17.01
N ASP A 2 3.62 -32.76 -15.78
CA ASP A 2 2.96 -33.39 -14.64
C ASP A 2 1.62 -32.69 -14.38
N GLU A 3 0.50 -33.40 -14.56
CA GLU A 3 -0.84 -32.90 -14.22
C GLU A 3 -0.94 -32.90 -12.69
N THR A 4 -0.30 -31.92 -12.06
CA THR A 4 -0.54 -31.62 -10.65
C THR A 4 -2.04 -31.46 -10.47
N LEU A 5 -2.65 -32.36 -9.68
CA LEU A 5 -4.08 -32.33 -9.33
C LEU A 5 -4.46 -30.92 -8.89
N VAL A 6 -5.04 -30.15 -9.81
CA VAL A 6 -5.53 -28.81 -9.53
C VAL A 6 -6.80 -28.99 -8.72
N GLU A 7 -6.74 -28.67 -7.44
CA GLU A 7 -7.92 -28.64 -6.58
C GLU A 7 -9.02 -27.79 -7.23
N VAL A 8 -10.16 -28.43 -7.47
CA VAL A 8 -11.30 -27.78 -8.10
C VAL A 8 -12.03 -26.97 -7.04
N GLY A 9 -12.13 -25.65 -7.24
CA GLY A 9 -12.83 -24.76 -6.31
C GLY A 9 -11.96 -23.66 -5.71
N GLY A 10 -12.47 -23.13 -4.59
CA GLY A 10 -11.87 -22.05 -3.81
C GLY A 10 -11.43 -22.53 -2.43
N HIS A 11 -10.94 -21.61 -1.61
CA HIS A 11 -10.52 -21.90 -0.23
C HIS A 11 -11.71 -21.86 0.74
N ASP A 12 -11.73 -22.75 1.73
CA ASP A 12 -12.74 -22.72 2.78
C ASP A 12 -12.73 -21.37 3.52
N ASN A 13 -13.89 -20.87 3.93
CA ASN A 13 -13.98 -19.64 4.71
C ASN A 13 -13.31 -19.79 6.09
N GLU A 14 -13.36 -20.99 6.67
CA GLU A 14 -12.93 -21.27 8.04
C GLU A 14 -11.42 -21.28 8.24
N ILE A 15 -10.64 -21.36 7.16
CA ILE A 15 -9.18 -21.27 7.26
C ILE A 15 -8.72 -19.83 7.46
N PHE A 16 -9.53 -18.83 7.08
CA PHE A 16 -9.16 -17.42 7.18
C PHE A 16 -9.41 -16.85 8.56
N LEU A 17 -8.35 -16.31 9.17
CA LEU A 17 -8.38 -15.76 10.53
C LEU A 17 -8.75 -14.27 10.56
N ASP A 18 -8.48 -13.54 9.47
CA ASP A 18 -8.54 -12.07 9.43
C ASP A 18 -9.50 -11.50 8.37
N LEU A 19 -10.38 -12.32 7.78
CA LEU A 19 -11.40 -11.84 6.86
C LEU A 19 -12.61 -11.25 7.58
N SER A 20 -12.90 -9.97 7.32
CA SER A 20 -14.12 -9.31 7.76
C SER A 20 -15.37 -9.90 7.10
N LYS A 21 -16.55 -9.75 7.72
CA LYS A 21 -17.83 -10.23 7.14
C LYS A 21 -18.07 -9.71 5.73
N ARG A 22 -17.67 -8.46 5.47
CA ARG A 22 -17.78 -7.83 4.14
C ARG A 22 -16.85 -8.49 3.12
N GLU A 23 -15.58 -8.67 3.46
CA GLU A 23 -14.60 -9.32 2.58
C GLU A 23 -15.00 -10.77 2.26
N ARG A 24 -15.55 -11.51 3.24
CA ARG A 24 -16.07 -12.87 3.00
C ARG A 24 -17.16 -12.93 1.93
N LEU A 25 -17.96 -11.87 1.79
CA LEU A 25 -18.98 -11.75 0.75
C LEU A 25 -18.37 -11.30 -0.58
N GLU A 26 -17.48 -10.31 -0.55
CA GLU A 26 -16.83 -9.76 -1.75
C GLU A 26 -15.88 -10.75 -2.42
N TYR A 27 -15.21 -11.62 -1.66
CA TYR A 27 -14.23 -12.59 -2.17
C TYR A 27 -14.84 -13.98 -2.42
N LYS A 28 -16.18 -14.07 -2.46
CA LYS A 28 -16.89 -15.33 -2.65
C LYS A 28 -17.03 -15.66 -4.13
N CYS A 29 -16.58 -16.84 -4.54
CA CYS A 29 -16.82 -17.37 -5.86
C CYS A 29 -18.32 -17.62 -6.07
N SER A 30 -18.88 -17.17 -7.20
CA SER A 30 -20.31 -17.36 -7.48
C SER A 30 -20.69 -18.82 -7.81
N ILE A 31 -19.73 -19.65 -8.24
CA ILE A 31 -19.94 -21.07 -8.56
C ILE A 31 -19.78 -21.94 -7.30
N CYS A 32 -18.57 -22.05 -6.74
CA CYS A 32 -18.31 -22.95 -5.61
C CYS A 32 -18.69 -22.37 -4.24
N ARG A 33 -19.04 -21.08 -4.17
CA ARG A 33 -19.41 -20.39 -2.92
C ARG A 33 -18.30 -20.36 -1.85
N LEU A 34 -17.06 -20.68 -2.23
CA LEU A 34 -15.85 -20.59 -1.40
C LEU A 34 -15.07 -19.29 -1.67
N ILE A 35 -14.04 -19.01 -0.88
CA ILE A 35 -13.15 -17.85 -1.11
C ILE A 35 -12.35 -18.09 -2.40
N LEU A 36 -12.25 -17.08 -3.26
CA LEU A 36 -11.64 -17.21 -4.59
C LEU A 36 -10.20 -17.75 -4.54
N ASN A 37 -9.95 -18.84 -5.26
CA ASN A 37 -8.60 -19.34 -5.59
C ASN A 37 -8.30 -18.98 -7.05
N GLN A 38 -7.18 -18.28 -7.29
CA GLN A 38 -6.81 -17.73 -8.59
C GLN A 38 -7.97 -16.96 -9.26
N PRO A 39 -8.42 -15.83 -8.68
CA PRO A 39 -9.63 -15.13 -9.09
C PRO A 39 -9.60 -14.72 -10.57
N GLN A 40 -10.66 -15.08 -11.28
CA GLN A 40 -10.98 -14.63 -12.62
C GLN A 40 -12.17 -13.69 -12.57
N GLN A 41 -12.09 -12.59 -13.33
CA GLN A 41 -13.18 -11.63 -13.46
C GLN A 41 -13.72 -11.68 -14.89
N CYS A 42 -15.05 -11.75 -15.03
CA CYS A 42 -15.66 -11.59 -16.35
C CYS A 42 -15.83 -10.11 -16.72
N CYS A 43 -16.01 -9.80 -18.00
CA CYS A 43 -16.31 -8.43 -18.49
C CYS A 43 -17.49 -7.74 -17.80
N ASN A 44 -18.44 -8.50 -17.24
CA ASN A 44 -19.60 -7.99 -16.49
C ASN A 44 -19.31 -7.75 -14.99
N GLY A 45 -18.07 -7.96 -14.54
CA GLY A 45 -17.62 -7.69 -13.18
C GLY A 45 -17.73 -8.86 -12.19
N HIS A 46 -18.43 -9.95 -12.50
CA HIS A 46 -18.54 -11.13 -11.62
C HIS A 46 -17.23 -11.90 -11.46
N LEU A 47 -17.04 -12.48 -10.27
CA LEU A 47 -15.80 -13.13 -9.83
C LEU A 47 -15.97 -14.64 -9.63
N TYR A 48 -14.95 -15.40 -10.05
CA TYR A 48 -14.92 -16.86 -9.99
C TYR A 48 -13.51 -17.39 -9.75
N CYS A 49 -13.37 -18.63 -9.27
CA CYS A 49 -12.07 -19.32 -9.26
C CYS A 49 -11.69 -19.75 -10.67
N LEU A 50 -10.39 -19.77 -11.01
CA LEU A 50 -9.92 -20.21 -12.33
C LEU A 50 -10.43 -21.61 -12.69
N SER A 51 -10.32 -22.57 -11.76
CA SER A 51 -10.81 -23.94 -11.95
C SER A 51 -12.31 -23.99 -12.21
N CYS A 52 -13.11 -23.18 -11.51
CA CYS A 52 -14.56 -23.13 -11.71
C CYS A 52 -14.97 -22.60 -13.10
N VAL A 53 -14.39 -21.50 -13.58
CA VAL A 53 -14.73 -20.97 -14.92
C VAL A 53 -14.14 -21.80 -16.05
N LYS A 54 -13.00 -22.45 -15.82
CA LYS A 54 -12.42 -23.38 -16.79
C LYS A 54 -13.34 -24.60 -16.97
N GLU A 55 -13.86 -25.17 -15.90
CA GLU A 55 -14.84 -26.26 -15.98
C GLU A 55 -16.15 -25.80 -16.63
N TRP A 56 -16.63 -24.60 -16.31
CA TRP A 56 -17.83 -24.03 -16.92
C TRP A 56 -17.70 -23.87 -18.45
N THR A 57 -16.57 -23.33 -18.92
CA THR A 57 -16.30 -23.12 -20.34
C THR A 57 -15.98 -24.43 -21.08
N LYS A 58 -15.35 -25.41 -20.41
CA LYS A 58 -15.10 -26.76 -20.95
C LYS A 58 -16.40 -27.49 -21.31
N ARG A 59 -17.51 -27.20 -20.61
CA ARG A 59 -18.86 -27.71 -20.93
C ARG A 59 -19.52 -27.02 -22.12
N GLY A 60 -18.82 -26.14 -22.83
CA GLY A 60 -19.32 -25.41 -24.00
C GLY A 60 -20.03 -24.09 -23.68
N ASN A 61 -20.12 -23.69 -22.41
CA ASN A 61 -20.79 -22.46 -22.02
C ASN A 61 -19.89 -21.23 -22.28
N LYS A 62 -20.38 -20.26 -23.05
CA LYS A 62 -19.70 -18.97 -23.33
C LYS A 62 -20.32 -17.79 -22.56
N THR A 63 -21.20 -18.10 -21.62
CA THR A 63 -21.96 -17.12 -20.84
C THR A 63 -21.47 -17.05 -19.39
N CYS A 64 -21.79 -15.96 -18.73
CA CYS A 64 -21.53 -15.73 -17.32
C CYS A 64 -22.48 -16.60 -16.47
N PRO A 65 -21.98 -17.47 -15.56
CA PRO A 65 -22.84 -18.29 -14.70
C PRO A 65 -23.83 -17.48 -13.85
N THR A 66 -23.45 -16.25 -13.45
CA THR A 66 -24.28 -15.41 -12.58
C THR A 66 -25.37 -14.63 -13.31
N CYS A 67 -25.11 -14.14 -14.53
CA CYS A 67 -26.07 -13.26 -15.24
C CYS A 67 -26.46 -13.72 -16.65
N GLY A 68 -25.91 -14.82 -17.15
CA GLY A 68 -26.23 -15.36 -18.48
C GLY A 68 -25.69 -14.55 -19.67
N ALA A 69 -25.15 -13.35 -19.46
CA ALA A 69 -24.56 -12.53 -20.53
C ALA A 69 -23.29 -13.19 -21.10
N HIS A 70 -22.97 -12.90 -22.37
CA HIS A 70 -21.70 -13.32 -22.98
C HIS A 70 -20.53 -12.89 -22.10
N ALA A 71 -19.59 -13.81 -21.82
CA ALA A 71 -18.50 -13.57 -20.90
C ALA A 71 -17.14 -13.92 -21.52
N THR A 72 -16.21 -12.99 -21.42
CA THR A 72 -14.77 -13.26 -21.48
C THR A 72 -14.22 -13.17 -20.06
N TYR A 73 -13.28 -14.05 -19.72
CA TYR A 73 -12.68 -14.14 -18.39
C TYR A 73 -11.22 -13.71 -18.46
N SER A 74 -10.81 -12.87 -17.52
CA SER A 74 -9.44 -12.41 -17.37
C SER A 74 -8.96 -12.57 -15.93
N ASP A 75 -7.64 -12.72 -15.77
CA ASP A 75 -7.03 -12.80 -14.45
C ASP A 75 -7.20 -11.49 -13.68
N ASN A 76 -7.50 -11.59 -12.38
CA ASN A 76 -7.57 -10.45 -11.48
C ASN A 76 -6.42 -10.50 -10.47
N THR A 77 -5.22 -10.12 -10.92
CA THR A 77 -3.97 -10.18 -10.16
C THR A 77 -4.03 -9.36 -8.87
N ASP A 78 -4.66 -8.19 -8.90
CA ASP A 78 -4.80 -7.34 -7.72
C ASP A 78 -5.59 -8.04 -6.61
N LEU A 79 -6.74 -8.63 -6.97
CA LEU A 79 -7.56 -9.39 -6.03
C LEU A 79 -6.84 -10.65 -5.55
N ARG A 80 -6.11 -11.34 -6.43
CA ARG A 80 -5.28 -12.49 -6.06
C ARG A 80 -4.27 -12.12 -4.97
N ASN A 81 -3.49 -11.07 -5.20
CA ASN A 81 -2.49 -10.59 -4.24
C ASN A 81 -3.12 -10.20 -2.91
N ILE A 82 -4.32 -9.62 -2.93
CA ILE A 82 -5.07 -9.28 -1.71
C ILE A 82 -5.43 -10.55 -0.93
N ILE A 83 -6.02 -11.56 -1.58
CA ILE A 83 -6.43 -12.81 -0.96
C ILE A 83 -5.21 -13.61 -0.46
N GLU A 84 -4.16 -13.71 -1.26
CA GLU A 84 -2.91 -14.41 -0.92
C GLU A 84 -2.18 -13.79 0.28
N SER A 85 -2.39 -12.49 0.52
CA SER A 85 -1.82 -11.77 1.66
C SER A 85 -2.55 -11.99 2.99
N LYS A 86 -3.73 -12.63 2.98
CA LYS A 86 -4.56 -12.87 4.18
C LYS A 86 -3.98 -13.95 5.08
N TYR A 87 -4.26 -13.84 6.37
CA TYR A 87 -3.80 -14.79 7.37
C TYR A 87 -4.73 -15.99 7.44
N VAL A 88 -4.16 -17.18 7.35
CA VAL A 88 -4.87 -18.46 7.39
C VAL A 88 -4.26 -19.41 8.40
N ARG A 89 -5.06 -20.37 8.87
CA ARG A 89 -4.60 -21.57 9.59
C ARG A 89 -4.44 -22.72 8.61
N CYS A 90 -3.60 -23.69 8.95
CA CYS A 90 -3.56 -24.96 8.24
C CYS A 90 -4.92 -25.70 8.36
N GLU A 91 -5.28 -26.44 7.31
CA GLU A 91 -6.50 -27.27 7.28
C GLU A 91 -6.39 -28.51 8.17
N SER A 92 -5.17 -29.02 8.38
CA SER A 92 -4.92 -30.13 9.30
C SER A 92 -5.26 -29.71 10.74
N SER A 93 -6.21 -30.42 11.35
CA SER A 93 -6.72 -30.13 12.71
C SER A 93 -5.65 -30.20 13.79
N MET A 94 -4.59 -30.98 13.56
CA MET A 94 -3.47 -31.15 14.48
C MET A 94 -2.32 -30.16 14.23
N CYS A 95 -2.43 -29.31 13.21
CA CYS A 95 -1.38 -28.39 12.85
C CYS A 95 -1.60 -27.00 13.46
N ALA A 96 -0.64 -26.54 14.28
CA ALA A 96 -0.68 -25.22 14.89
C ALA A 96 -0.24 -24.08 13.93
N TRP A 97 0.15 -24.39 12.69
CA TRP A 97 0.67 -23.40 11.76
C TRP A 97 -0.39 -22.36 11.39
N LYS A 98 0.05 -21.09 11.42
CA LYS A 98 -0.72 -19.93 10.99
C LYS A 98 0.23 -19.02 10.21
N GLY A 99 -0.23 -18.50 9.08
CA GLY A 99 0.61 -17.67 8.22
C GLY A 99 -0.18 -17.06 7.08
N ARG A 100 0.51 -16.42 6.14
CA ARG A 100 -0.14 -15.92 4.92
C ARG A 100 -0.51 -17.06 4.00
N LEU A 101 -1.64 -16.93 3.30
CA LEU A 101 -2.11 -17.94 2.34
C LEU A 101 -1.06 -18.27 1.26
N GLU A 102 -0.28 -17.29 0.79
CA GLU A 102 0.83 -17.49 -0.17
C GLU A 102 1.87 -18.53 0.31
N ARG A 103 2.03 -18.68 1.63
CA ARG A 103 3.00 -19.60 2.25
C ARG A 103 2.39 -20.95 2.63
N LEU A 104 1.06 -21.10 2.56
CA LEU A 104 0.37 -22.31 2.97
C LEU A 104 0.82 -23.52 2.13
N LYS A 105 1.00 -23.35 0.82
CA LYS A 105 1.45 -24.43 -0.09
C LYS A 105 2.80 -25.01 0.32
N HIS A 106 3.77 -24.15 0.63
CA HIS A 106 5.09 -24.57 1.09
C HIS A 106 5.00 -25.29 2.44
N HIS A 107 4.23 -24.74 3.38
CA HIS A 107 4.00 -25.38 4.67
C HIS A 107 3.41 -26.79 4.52
N VAL A 108 2.39 -26.96 3.67
CA VAL A 108 1.75 -28.27 3.48
C VAL A 108 2.72 -29.27 2.85
N ALA A 109 3.50 -28.85 1.86
CA ALA A 109 4.51 -29.69 1.24
C ALA A 109 5.61 -30.11 2.23
N ASP A 110 6.09 -29.20 3.08
CA ASP A 110 7.21 -29.47 3.98
C ASP A 110 6.79 -30.24 5.25
N SER A 111 5.61 -29.94 5.79
CA SER A 111 5.20 -30.42 7.12
C SER A 111 4.26 -31.63 7.10
N HIS A 112 3.56 -31.86 5.99
CA HIS A 112 2.54 -32.93 5.90
C HIS A 112 2.87 -34.02 4.87
N HIS A 113 4.02 -33.96 4.18
CA HIS A 113 4.48 -35.02 3.28
C HIS A 113 5.45 -36.03 3.92
N SER A 114 5.64 -36.03 5.24
CA SER A 114 6.54 -36.96 5.95
C SER A 114 5.83 -38.16 6.58
N SER A 115 4.94 -38.84 5.84
CA SER A 115 4.33 -40.08 6.34
C SER A 115 5.00 -41.37 5.85
N ASP A 116 6.20 -41.33 5.25
CA ASP A 116 6.87 -42.60 4.87
C ASP A 116 8.40 -42.59 4.79
N SER A 117 9.10 -41.74 5.55
CA SER A 117 10.57 -41.78 5.55
C SER A 117 11.14 -41.53 6.94
N SER A 118 11.46 -42.62 7.62
CA SER A 118 12.35 -42.67 8.77
C SER A 118 13.73 -42.16 8.39
N VAL A 119 13.92 -40.83 8.39
CA VAL A 119 15.24 -40.21 8.26
C VAL A 119 15.47 -39.36 9.50
N SER A 120 16.17 -39.97 10.45
CA SER A 120 16.83 -39.32 11.57
C SER A 120 17.88 -38.35 11.05
N THR A 121 17.52 -37.07 10.99
CA THR A 121 18.46 -35.97 10.79
C THR A 121 18.85 -35.42 12.15
N GLU A 122 20.14 -35.53 12.46
CA GLU A 122 20.82 -34.80 13.52
C GLU A 122 20.59 -33.31 13.28
N ARG A 123 19.77 -32.69 14.14
CA ARG A 123 19.52 -31.25 14.12
C ARG A 123 20.58 -30.57 14.97
N ASP A 124 21.35 -29.69 14.34
CA ASP A 124 22.10 -28.65 15.03
C ASP A 124 21.14 -27.88 15.97
N SER A 125 21.39 -27.99 17.26
CA SER A 125 20.61 -27.37 18.32
C SER A 125 20.82 -25.85 18.29
N PHE A 126 20.04 -25.14 17.48
CA PHE A 126 19.83 -23.71 17.70
C PHE A 126 19.20 -23.53 19.09
N SER A 127 19.82 -22.69 19.90
CA SER A 127 19.30 -22.36 21.23
C SER A 127 17.88 -21.81 21.10
N THR A 128 16.95 -22.33 21.91
CA THR A 128 15.55 -21.88 21.95
C THR A 128 15.44 -20.37 22.21
N ASP A 129 16.42 -19.78 22.90
CA ASP A 129 16.47 -18.35 23.18
C ASP A 129 16.73 -17.51 21.92
N ASP A 130 17.60 -17.97 21.02
CA ASP A 130 17.89 -17.28 19.75
C ASP A 130 16.67 -17.29 18.83
N LEU A 131 15.90 -18.37 18.85
CA LEU A 131 14.67 -18.50 18.06
C LEU A 131 13.55 -17.58 18.57
N ILE A 132 13.44 -17.43 19.89
CA ILE A 132 12.49 -16.51 20.54
C ILE A 132 12.85 -15.06 20.21
N GLU A 133 14.13 -14.70 20.27
CA GLU A 133 14.59 -13.36 19.93
C GLU A 133 14.35 -13.03 18.45
N TYR A 134 14.64 -13.98 17.55
CA TYR A 134 14.32 -13.83 16.13
C TYR A 134 12.82 -13.58 15.88
N HIS A 135 11.93 -14.34 16.54
CA HIS A 135 10.49 -14.16 16.40
C HIS A 135 10.01 -12.80 16.92
N LYS A 136 10.60 -12.29 18.02
CA LYS A 136 10.29 -10.94 18.52
C LYS A 136 10.66 -9.86 17.49
N VAL A 137 11.86 -9.94 16.90
CA VAL A 137 12.31 -9.01 15.86
C VAL A 137 11.41 -9.11 14.61
N ALA A 138 11.10 -10.32 14.16
CA ALA A 138 10.23 -10.54 13.01
C ALA A 138 8.83 -9.95 13.22
N ASN A 139 8.26 -10.09 14.43
CA ASN A 139 6.96 -9.52 14.78
C ASN A 139 6.98 -7.98 14.78
N GLU A 140 8.02 -7.35 15.32
CA GLU A 140 8.14 -5.88 15.29
C GLU A 140 8.36 -5.35 13.86
N VAL A 141 9.15 -6.04 13.03
CA VAL A 141 9.29 -5.70 11.60
C VAL A 141 7.95 -5.80 10.89
N HIS A 142 7.15 -6.84 11.18
CA HIS A 142 5.81 -7.01 10.60
C HIS A 142 4.87 -5.88 11.02
N LYS A 143 4.90 -5.49 12.29
CA LYS A 143 4.12 -4.38 12.85
C LYS A 143 4.47 -3.04 12.19
N ILE A 144 5.75 -2.77 11.98
CA ILE A 144 6.23 -1.57 11.26
C ILE A 144 5.74 -1.60 9.81
N HIS A 145 5.82 -2.74 9.13
CA HIS A 145 5.33 -2.86 7.75
C HIS A 145 3.82 -2.63 7.65
N HIS A 146 3.04 -3.16 8.61
CA HIS A 146 1.60 -2.92 8.69
C HIS A 146 1.28 -1.43 8.87
N LEU A 147 1.95 -0.75 9.81
CA LEU A 147 1.77 0.69 10.03
C LEU A 147 2.13 1.52 8.78
N LYS A 148 3.19 1.16 8.07
CA LYS A 148 3.54 1.81 6.79
C LYS A 148 2.43 1.63 5.76
N LYS A 149 1.86 0.43 5.63
CA LYS A 149 0.74 0.15 4.71
C LYS A 149 -0.49 0.97 5.06
N GLU A 150 -0.85 1.09 6.35
CA GLU A 150 -1.98 1.92 6.77
C GLU A 150 -1.78 3.41 6.44
N VAL A 151 -0.58 3.95 6.70
CA VAL A 151 -0.28 5.37 6.41
C VAL A 151 -0.41 5.66 4.91
N VAL A 152 0.10 4.76 4.06
CA VAL A 152 -0.04 4.86 2.60
C VAL A 152 -1.51 4.79 2.18
N GLN A 153 -2.28 3.84 2.71
CA GLN A 153 -3.72 3.73 2.41
C GLN A 153 -4.52 4.97 2.83
N ARG A 154 -4.22 5.57 4.00
CA ARG A 154 -4.84 6.84 4.43
C ARG A 154 -4.51 7.98 3.47
N ARG A 155 -3.27 8.05 2.96
CA ARG A 155 -2.87 9.03 1.94
C ARG A 155 -3.60 8.82 0.61
N ILE A 156 -3.72 7.58 0.14
CA ILE A 156 -4.45 7.24 -1.09
C ILE A 156 -5.92 7.67 -0.96
N LYS A 157 -6.61 7.26 0.11
CA LYS A 157 -8.02 7.64 0.35
C LYS A 157 -8.21 9.17 0.41
N LYS A 158 -7.27 9.90 1.02
CA LYS A 158 -7.29 11.37 1.06
C LYS A 158 -7.13 11.97 -0.35
N MET A 159 -6.22 11.44 -1.16
CA MET A 159 -6.01 11.89 -2.55
C MET A 159 -7.24 11.61 -3.43
N GLU A 160 -7.87 10.45 -3.29
CA GLU A 160 -9.10 10.11 -4.02
C GLU A 160 -10.25 11.05 -3.66
N LYS A 161 -10.40 11.40 -2.37
CA LYS A 161 -11.40 12.39 -1.93
C LYS A 161 -11.16 13.75 -2.58
N ILE A 162 -9.92 14.21 -2.66
CA ILE A 162 -9.54 15.47 -3.33
C ILE A 162 -9.85 15.39 -4.83
N LYS A 163 -9.49 14.29 -5.50
CA LYS A 163 -9.79 14.08 -6.92
C LYS A 163 -11.29 14.13 -7.20
N ARG A 164 -12.11 13.46 -6.38
CA ARG A 164 -13.58 13.49 -6.50
C ARG A 164 -14.13 14.91 -6.35
N GLN A 165 -13.64 15.67 -5.37
CA GLN A 165 -14.06 17.06 -5.19
C GLN A 165 -13.71 17.93 -6.41
N ASN A 166 -12.49 17.81 -6.94
CA ASN A 166 -12.07 18.57 -8.12
C ASN A 166 -12.90 18.27 -9.37
N VAL A 167 -13.39 17.03 -9.52
CA VAL A 167 -14.30 16.67 -10.63
C VAL A 167 -15.66 17.37 -10.47
N LEU A 168 -16.22 17.37 -9.27
CA LEU A 168 -17.49 18.07 -8.98
C LEU A 168 -17.36 19.58 -9.21
N ASP A 169 -16.24 20.16 -8.79
CA ASP A 169 -15.96 21.59 -8.98
C ASP A 169 -15.80 21.93 -10.48
N ARG A 170 -15.17 21.05 -11.28
CA ARG A 170 -15.06 21.21 -12.74
C ARG A 170 -16.39 21.07 -13.47
N GLN A 171 -17.22 20.10 -13.08
CA GLN A 171 -18.56 19.93 -13.65
C GLN A 171 -19.44 21.15 -13.36
N SER A 172 -19.31 21.74 -12.17
CA SER A 172 -19.98 22.99 -11.81
C SER A 172 -19.48 24.19 -12.62
N ALA A 173 -18.22 24.19 -13.05
CA ALA A 173 -17.63 25.25 -13.86
C ALA A 173 -17.97 25.16 -15.37
N GLN A 174 -18.19 23.96 -15.91
CA GLN A 174 -18.48 23.73 -17.34
C GLN A 174 -19.90 24.12 -17.77
N THR A 175 -20.81 24.41 -16.83
CA THR A 175 -22.13 24.98 -17.12
C THR A 175 -22.13 26.49 -17.39
N LEU A 176 -20.97 27.15 -17.42
CA LEU A 176 -20.86 28.58 -17.74
C LEU A 176 -20.33 28.79 -19.17
N PRO A 177 -21.02 29.58 -20.02
CA PRO A 177 -20.58 29.84 -21.38
C PRO A 177 -19.18 30.51 -21.42
N PRO A 178 -18.36 30.25 -22.45
CA PRO A 178 -17.06 30.91 -22.61
C PRO A 178 -17.22 32.42 -22.81
N LEU A 179 -16.71 33.23 -21.87
CA LEU A 179 -16.63 34.70 -21.97
C LEU A 179 -15.42 35.16 -22.79
N ALA A 180 -15.20 34.56 -23.95
CA ALA A 180 -14.25 35.07 -24.92
C ALA A 180 -15.05 35.92 -25.92
N CYS A 181 -15.01 37.25 -25.75
CA CYS A 181 -15.31 38.32 -26.72
C CYS A 181 -15.98 39.56 -26.06
N LEU A 182 -15.37 40.17 -25.03
CA LEU A 182 -15.83 41.48 -24.52
C LEU A 182 -14.67 42.35 -24.00
N GLU A 183 -13.60 42.49 -24.77
CA GLU A 183 -12.58 43.51 -24.47
C GLU A 183 -12.25 44.30 -25.73
N SER A 184 -12.88 45.47 -25.86
CA SER A 184 -12.42 46.69 -26.56
C SER A 184 -13.60 47.58 -26.94
N ASN A 185 -14.24 48.25 -25.98
CA ASN A 185 -15.13 49.41 -26.27
C ASN A 185 -15.48 50.20 -24.99
N THR A 186 -14.48 50.55 -24.19
CA THR A 186 -14.68 51.31 -22.93
C THR A 186 -15.07 52.77 -23.18
N SER A 187 -14.62 53.44 -24.26
CA SER A 187 -14.95 54.87 -24.45
C SER A 187 -16.34 55.13 -25.04
N ARG A 188 -16.93 54.17 -25.76
CA ARG A 188 -18.27 54.29 -26.34
C ARG A 188 -19.37 53.98 -25.32
N SER A 189 -19.06 53.21 -24.27
CA SER A 189 -19.99 52.82 -23.20
C SER A 189 -20.42 54.01 -22.32
N ASP A 190 -19.52 54.94 -22.03
CA ASP A 190 -19.82 56.02 -21.08
C ASP A 190 -20.74 57.11 -21.65
N TYR A 191 -20.62 57.40 -22.96
CA TYR A 191 -21.56 58.29 -23.66
C TYR A 191 -22.99 57.73 -23.65
N TYR A 192 -23.16 56.44 -23.93
CA TYR A 192 -24.49 55.81 -23.85
C TYR A 192 -25.00 55.73 -22.42
N ARG A 193 -24.14 55.52 -21.40
CA ARG A 193 -24.56 55.55 -19.99
C ARG A 193 -25.07 56.90 -19.53
N GLN A 194 -24.43 58.00 -19.95
CA GLN A 194 -24.89 59.35 -19.61
C GLN A 194 -26.22 59.67 -20.31
N ARG A 195 -26.36 59.37 -21.60
CA ARG A 195 -27.59 59.63 -22.36
C ARG A 195 -28.79 58.83 -21.85
N LEU A 196 -28.58 57.55 -21.51
CA LEU A 196 -29.65 56.72 -20.94
C LEU A 196 -30.08 57.22 -19.55
N LYS A 197 -29.17 57.80 -18.75
CA LYS A 197 -29.52 58.38 -17.44
C LYS A 197 -30.46 59.57 -17.59
N THR A 198 -30.24 60.42 -18.59
CA THR A 198 -31.12 61.54 -18.92
C THR A 198 -32.46 61.04 -19.44
N ASP A 199 -32.46 60.07 -20.35
CA ASP A 199 -33.70 59.49 -20.91
C ASP A 199 -34.56 58.79 -19.84
N ILE A 200 -33.95 58.13 -18.84
CA ILE A 200 -34.66 57.53 -17.70
C ILE A 200 -35.31 58.61 -16.83
N ASN A 201 -34.59 59.69 -16.51
CA ASN A 201 -35.11 60.77 -15.69
C ASN A 201 -36.25 61.50 -16.38
N ASP A 202 -36.18 61.70 -17.70
CA ASP A 202 -37.25 62.30 -18.50
C ASP A 202 -38.49 61.39 -18.62
N CYS A 203 -38.29 60.06 -18.61
CA CYS A 203 -39.38 59.09 -18.59
C CYS A 203 -40.09 59.02 -17.22
N ILE A 204 -39.33 59.08 -16.12
CA ILE A 204 -39.88 59.19 -14.75
C ILE A 204 -40.66 60.50 -14.56
N ALA A 205 -40.21 61.58 -15.20
CA ALA A 205 -40.91 62.87 -15.20
C ALA A 205 -42.20 62.89 -16.06
N GLY A 206 -42.61 61.75 -16.65
CA GLY A 206 -43.86 61.61 -17.39
C GLY A 206 -43.86 62.26 -18.78
N LYS A 207 -42.69 62.65 -19.31
CA LYS A 207 -42.61 63.48 -20.53
C LYS A 207 -42.63 62.71 -21.85
N ARG A 208 -42.58 61.37 -21.85
CA ARG A 208 -42.69 60.54 -23.08
C ARG A 208 -43.47 59.25 -22.83
N THR A 209 -44.46 58.98 -23.68
CA THR A 209 -45.37 57.82 -23.61
C THR A 209 -45.06 56.71 -24.63
N ASN A 210 -43.87 56.69 -25.24
CA ASN A 210 -43.60 55.75 -26.34
C ASN A 210 -43.00 54.41 -25.84
N CYS A 211 -43.78 53.34 -25.99
CA CYS A 211 -43.54 51.96 -25.53
C CYS A 211 -42.19 51.32 -25.97
N LYS A 212 -41.50 51.87 -26.98
CA LYS A 212 -40.21 51.34 -27.47
C LYS A 212 -39.05 51.60 -26.50
N ASP A 213 -39.05 52.71 -25.77
CA ASP A 213 -37.95 53.09 -24.89
C ASP A 213 -37.90 52.24 -23.60
N TRP A 214 -39.06 51.76 -23.14
CA TRP A 214 -39.15 50.86 -21.99
C TRP A 214 -38.47 49.50 -22.23
N LYS A 215 -38.54 48.98 -23.46
CA LYS A 215 -37.87 47.72 -23.82
C LYS A 215 -36.35 47.87 -23.75
N ILE A 216 -35.82 48.98 -24.24
CA ILE A 216 -34.38 49.31 -24.20
C ILE A 216 -33.93 49.43 -22.74
N LEU A 217 -34.68 50.16 -21.91
CA LEU A 217 -34.37 50.30 -20.48
C LEU A 217 -34.37 48.96 -19.74
N LYS A 218 -35.37 48.09 -20.00
CA LYS A 218 -35.45 46.76 -19.39
C LYS A 218 -34.26 45.87 -19.80
N MET A 219 -33.84 45.93 -21.08
CA MET A 219 -32.66 45.22 -21.55
C MET A 219 -31.39 45.73 -20.87
N GLU A 220 -31.24 47.04 -20.70
CA GLU A 220 -30.07 47.63 -20.03
C GLU A 220 -29.98 47.24 -18.55
N ILE A 221 -31.09 47.30 -17.82
CA ILE A 221 -31.14 46.87 -16.41
C ILE A 221 -30.75 45.40 -16.29
N THR A 222 -31.24 44.56 -17.22
CA THR A 222 -30.92 43.13 -17.26
C THR A 222 -29.43 42.93 -17.53
N ARG A 223 -28.86 43.65 -18.49
CA ARG A 223 -27.41 43.62 -18.80
C ARG A 223 -26.57 43.98 -17.58
N LYS A 224 -26.87 45.08 -16.89
CA LYS A 224 -26.15 45.51 -15.68
C LYS A 224 -26.24 44.49 -14.55
N LYS A 225 -27.40 43.86 -14.36
CA LYS A 225 -27.57 42.78 -13.38
C LYS A 225 -26.70 41.57 -13.73
N LEU A 226 -26.63 41.20 -15.01
CA LEU A 226 -25.75 40.12 -15.48
C LEU A 226 -24.27 40.46 -15.27
N GLU A 227 -23.83 41.66 -15.62
CA GLU A 227 -22.46 42.14 -15.36
C GLU A 227 -22.10 42.08 -13.86
N GLN A 228 -23.03 42.46 -12.98
CA GLN A 228 -22.81 42.40 -11.54
C GLN A 228 -22.71 40.95 -11.03
N ILE A 229 -23.54 40.04 -11.55
CA ILE A 229 -23.48 38.60 -11.22
C ILE A 229 -22.15 38.00 -11.71
N GLU A 230 -21.72 38.33 -12.93
CA GLU A 230 -20.46 37.89 -13.52
C GLU A 230 -19.27 38.35 -12.67
N SER A 231 -19.25 39.63 -12.31
CA SER A 231 -18.20 40.21 -11.45
C SER A 231 -18.11 39.51 -10.10
N ARG A 232 -19.25 39.19 -9.46
CA ARG A 232 -19.28 38.42 -8.20
C ARG A 232 -18.74 37.01 -8.39
N LYS A 233 -19.14 36.31 -9.46
CA LYS A 233 -18.64 34.96 -9.77
C LYS A 233 -17.13 34.95 -10.03
N VAL A 234 -16.60 35.97 -10.70
CA VAL A 234 -15.14 36.10 -10.93
C VAL A 234 -14.41 36.33 -9.61
N ALA A 235 -14.92 37.22 -8.75
CA ALA A 235 -14.33 37.48 -7.44
C ALA A 235 -14.33 36.22 -6.54
N GLU A 236 -15.42 35.45 -6.55
CA GLU A 236 -15.52 34.18 -5.83
C GLU A 236 -14.51 33.15 -6.37
N ARG A 237 -14.39 33.01 -7.69
CA ARG A 237 -13.37 32.16 -8.33
C ARG A 237 -11.96 32.54 -7.91
N HIS A 238 -11.61 33.83 -7.95
CA HIS A 238 -10.31 34.31 -7.47
C HIS A 238 -10.08 34.02 -5.99
N SER A 239 -11.12 34.13 -5.15
CA SER A 239 -11.01 33.74 -3.75
C SER A 239 -10.75 32.24 -3.57
N LEU A 240 -11.37 31.38 -4.39
CA LEU A 240 -11.13 29.93 -4.35
C LEU A 240 -9.72 29.59 -4.82
N TYR A 241 -9.23 30.20 -5.90
CA TYR A 241 -7.87 30.00 -6.37
C TYR A 241 -6.82 30.36 -5.32
N ARG A 242 -7.00 31.46 -4.59
CA ARG A 242 -6.11 31.81 -3.46
C ARG A 242 -6.10 30.73 -2.38
N LYS A 243 -7.27 30.23 -1.98
CA LYS A 243 -7.37 29.16 -0.97
C LYS A 243 -6.71 27.86 -1.45
N ILE A 244 -6.86 27.50 -2.73
CA ILE A 244 -6.22 26.32 -3.32
C ILE A 244 -4.70 26.48 -3.27
N HIS A 245 -4.18 27.65 -3.69
CA HIS A 245 -2.75 27.95 -3.66
C HIS A 245 -2.17 27.88 -2.23
N ASP A 246 -2.85 28.45 -1.24
CA ASP A 246 -2.42 28.37 0.18
C ASP A 246 -2.37 26.91 0.69
N ILE A 247 -3.34 26.08 0.27
CA ILE A 247 -3.36 24.65 0.60
C ILE A 247 -2.19 23.93 -0.06
N GLU A 248 -1.88 24.24 -1.32
CA GLU A 248 -0.77 23.65 -2.05
C GLU A 248 0.58 24.01 -1.42
N GLN A 249 0.78 25.27 -1.04
CA GLN A 249 1.97 25.71 -0.31
C GLN A 249 2.13 24.98 1.02
N LYS A 250 1.07 24.88 1.83
CA LYS A 250 1.09 24.12 3.09
C LYS A 250 1.40 22.64 2.86
N GLN A 251 0.90 22.04 1.78
CA GLN A 251 1.23 20.66 1.46
C GLN A 251 2.69 20.50 1.04
N GLN A 252 3.25 21.46 0.30
CA GLN A 252 4.66 21.46 -0.08
C GLN A 252 5.58 21.59 1.14
N GLU A 253 5.27 22.49 2.06
CA GLU A 253 6.00 22.65 3.32
C GLU A 253 5.95 21.35 4.16
N ASN A 254 4.77 20.73 4.26
CA ASN A 254 4.62 19.45 4.96
C ASN A 254 5.44 18.32 4.30
N ARG A 255 5.52 18.27 2.97
CA ARG A 255 6.37 17.30 2.26
C ARG A 255 7.83 17.53 2.60
N TYR A 256 8.31 18.77 2.47
CA TYR A 256 9.68 19.15 2.83
C TYR A 256 10.03 18.77 4.27
N ASN A 257 9.18 19.14 5.24
CA ASN A 257 9.39 18.81 6.65
C ASN A 257 9.42 17.29 6.90
N SER A 258 8.61 16.52 6.18
CA SER A 258 8.61 15.07 6.28
C SER A 258 9.89 14.44 5.70
N GLU A 259 10.40 14.97 4.60
CA GLU A 259 11.67 14.53 4.00
C GLU A 259 12.85 14.82 4.93
N GLN A 260 12.89 16.01 5.56
CA GLN A 260 13.92 16.34 6.54
C GLN A 260 13.91 15.38 7.75
N ARG A 261 12.73 14.99 8.24
CA ARG A 261 12.60 13.98 9.31
C ARG A 261 13.11 12.61 8.89
N ILE A 262 12.82 12.19 7.65
CA ILE A 262 13.31 10.91 7.11
C ILE A 262 14.84 10.93 7.06
N LEU A 263 15.44 11.99 6.53
CA LEU A 263 16.90 12.14 6.47
C LEU A 263 17.56 12.13 7.85
N GLN A 264 16.92 12.72 8.86
CA GLN A 264 17.40 12.66 10.24
C GLN A 264 17.36 11.22 10.82
N ILE A 265 16.29 10.47 10.55
CA ILE A 265 16.18 9.07 10.97
C ILE A 265 17.25 8.22 10.28
N GLU A 266 17.44 8.38 8.97
CA GLU A 266 18.46 7.64 8.21
C GLU A 266 19.87 7.93 8.72
N ARG A 267 20.17 9.18 9.10
CA ARG A 267 21.43 9.55 9.72
C ARG A 267 21.64 8.81 11.03
N LYS A 268 20.65 8.82 11.94
CA LYS A 268 20.72 8.09 13.22
C LYS A 268 20.90 6.59 13.03
N MET A 269 20.17 5.99 12.08
CA MET A 269 20.32 4.56 11.75
C MET A 269 21.74 4.23 11.26
N ARG A 270 22.36 5.12 10.48
CA ARG A 270 23.74 4.96 10.02
C ARG A 270 24.73 5.05 11.19
N GLU A 271 24.56 6.03 12.06
CA GLU A 271 25.39 6.20 13.27
C GLU A 271 25.31 4.99 14.21
N GLU A 272 24.10 4.44 14.42
CA GLU A 272 23.88 3.23 15.21
C GLU A 272 24.52 2.00 14.57
N LYS A 273 24.39 1.85 13.25
CA LYS A 273 25.04 0.78 12.49
C LYS A 273 26.56 0.86 12.63
N ASP A 274 27.15 2.04 12.47
CA ASP A 274 28.59 2.26 12.61
C ASP A 274 29.06 2.03 14.06
N ALA A 275 28.25 2.40 15.05
CA ALA A 275 28.52 2.08 16.46
C ALA A 275 28.49 0.57 16.71
N PHE A 276 27.52 -0.15 16.14
CA PHE A 276 27.42 -1.61 16.24
C PHE A 276 28.62 -2.30 15.57
N GLN A 277 28.99 -1.87 14.36
CA GLN A 277 30.15 -2.40 13.66
C GLN A 277 31.45 -2.20 14.46
N ARG A 278 31.62 -1.03 15.08
CA ARG A 278 32.76 -0.77 15.98
C ARG A 278 32.78 -1.72 17.18
N LYS A 279 31.63 -2.04 17.78
CA LYS A 279 31.53 -3.02 18.88
C LYS A 279 31.92 -4.43 18.41
N LEU A 280 31.47 -4.85 17.22
CA LEU A 280 31.86 -6.14 16.65
C LEU A 280 33.37 -6.21 16.43
N SER A 281 33.97 -5.23 15.76
CA SER A 281 35.42 -5.20 15.53
C SER A 281 36.22 -5.17 16.83
N ALA A 282 35.73 -4.50 17.88
CA ALA A 282 36.36 -4.53 19.20
C ALA A 282 36.28 -5.92 19.85
N LYS A 283 35.15 -6.63 19.72
CA LYS A 283 34.98 -8.01 20.23
C LYS A 283 35.88 -8.99 19.48
N GLU A 284 35.99 -8.87 18.16
CA GLU A 284 36.90 -9.69 17.34
C GLU A 284 38.37 -9.50 17.73
N ARG A 285 38.80 -8.26 18.01
CA ARG A 285 40.16 -7.99 18.52
C ARG A 285 40.41 -8.69 19.86
N LYS A 286 39.48 -8.56 20.82
CA LYS A 286 39.57 -9.26 22.11
C LYS A 286 39.65 -10.79 21.96
N ASN A 287 38.88 -11.36 21.04
CA ASN A 287 38.94 -12.80 20.76
C ASN A 287 40.29 -13.22 20.15
N LYS A 288 40.85 -12.42 19.23
CA LYS A 288 42.19 -12.66 18.67
C LYS A 288 43.27 -12.59 19.74
N ASP A 289 43.21 -11.62 20.64
CA ASP A 289 44.15 -11.48 21.76
C ASP A 289 44.03 -12.65 22.75
N GLY A 290 42.81 -13.09 23.05
CA GLY A 290 42.55 -14.28 23.87
C GLY A 290 43.12 -15.55 23.23
N HIS A 291 42.89 -15.76 21.93
CA HIS A 291 43.46 -16.89 21.19
C HIS A 291 45.00 -16.85 21.15
N ALA A 292 45.60 -15.69 20.94
CA ALA A 292 47.06 -15.53 20.97
C ALA A 292 47.64 -15.84 22.36
N THR A 293 46.96 -15.42 23.43
CA THR A 293 47.36 -15.71 24.81
C THR A 293 47.29 -17.21 25.11
N TRP A 294 46.21 -17.87 24.68
CA TRP A 294 46.06 -19.32 24.79
C TRP A 294 47.17 -20.08 24.04
N GLN A 295 47.51 -19.66 22.81
CA GLN A 295 48.61 -20.28 22.06
C GLN A 295 49.98 -20.12 22.73
N ARG A 296 50.26 -18.98 23.39
CA ARG A 296 51.48 -18.83 24.20
C ARG A 296 51.52 -19.83 25.36
N HIS A 297 50.41 -20.01 26.10
CA HIS A 297 50.35 -20.99 27.19
C HIS A 297 50.59 -22.42 26.70
N ILE A 298 49.95 -22.82 25.59
CA ILE A 298 50.18 -24.15 24.98
C ILE A 298 51.66 -24.34 24.61
N SER A 299 52.30 -23.29 24.10
CA SER A 299 53.72 -23.34 23.72
C SER A 299 54.63 -23.53 24.94
N VAL A 300 54.36 -22.83 26.05
CA VAL A 300 55.09 -23.00 27.32
C VAL A 300 54.92 -24.41 27.87
N ILE A 301 53.68 -24.94 27.87
CA ILE A 301 53.41 -26.33 28.31
C ILE A 301 54.20 -27.33 27.46
N LYS A 302 54.20 -27.17 26.14
CA LYS A 302 54.97 -28.05 25.23
C LYS A 302 56.48 -28.01 25.50
N VAL A 303 57.05 -26.84 25.79
CA VAL A 303 58.48 -26.72 26.15
C VAL A 303 58.76 -27.43 27.48
N LYS A 304 57.90 -27.22 28.49
CA LYS A 304 58.04 -27.89 29.80
C LYS A 304 57.98 -29.41 29.67
N MET A 305 57.01 -29.93 28.92
CA MET A 305 56.89 -31.37 28.65
C MET A 305 58.07 -31.95 27.86
N LYS A 306 58.72 -31.16 26.99
CA LYS A 306 59.94 -31.60 26.29
C LYS A 306 61.13 -31.68 27.24
N ASN A 307 61.27 -30.71 28.15
CA ASN A 307 62.36 -30.69 29.12
C ASN A 307 62.21 -31.80 30.17
N ASP A 308 60.98 -32.09 30.63
CA ASP A 308 60.72 -33.13 31.62
C ASP A 308 60.93 -34.56 31.06
N LYS A 309 60.92 -34.74 29.74
CA LYS A 309 61.21 -36.02 29.07
C LYS A 309 62.71 -36.35 28.93
N MET A 310 63.62 -35.53 29.45
CA MET A 310 65.07 -35.76 29.34
C MET A 310 65.77 -36.29 30.60
N THR A 311 65.05 -36.74 31.62
CA THR A 311 65.67 -37.55 32.68
C THR A 311 65.29 -39.02 32.52
N PRO A 312 66.16 -39.86 31.93
CA PRO A 312 65.95 -41.30 31.94
C PRO A 312 66.13 -41.77 33.39
N HIS A 313 65.03 -41.85 34.14
CA HIS A 313 65.03 -42.56 35.40
C HIS A 313 65.31 -44.03 35.11
N ASN A 314 66.56 -44.41 35.39
CA ASN A 314 67.08 -45.76 35.43
C ASN A 314 66.34 -46.56 36.53
N MET A 315 65.10 -46.96 36.25
CA MET A 315 64.34 -47.89 37.10
C MET A 315 64.81 -49.31 36.81
N LYS A 316 65.89 -49.72 37.48
CA LYS A 316 66.20 -51.13 37.70
C LYS A 316 65.14 -51.72 38.63
N SER A 317 64.06 -52.27 38.07
CA SER A 317 63.13 -53.11 38.81
C SER A 317 63.78 -54.46 39.09
N THR A 318 64.19 -54.68 40.33
CA THR A 318 64.58 -55.99 40.86
C THR A 318 63.32 -56.82 41.04
N ILE A 319 63.09 -57.74 40.11
CA ILE A 319 62.14 -58.84 40.29
C ILE A 319 62.84 -59.84 41.21
N LYS A 320 62.33 -60.00 42.44
CA LYS A 320 62.69 -61.12 43.31
C LYS A 320 61.62 -62.22 43.18
N PRO A 321 62.04 -63.49 43.10
CA PRO A 321 61.16 -64.65 42.92
C PRO A 321 60.30 -64.96 44.14
#